data_AF-A0A518UC08-F1
#
_entry.id   AF-A0A518UC08-F1
#
_cell.length_a   1.000
_cell.length_b   1.000
_cell.length_c   1.000
_cell.angle_alpha   90.00
_cell.angle_beta   90.00
_cell.angle_gamma   90.00
#
_symmetry.space_group_name_H-M   'P 1'
#
loop_
_entity.id
_entity.type
_entity.pdbx_description
1 polymer ?
#
loop_
_entity_poly.entity_id
_entity_poly.type
_entity_poly.pdbx_seq_one_letter_code
_entity_poly.pdbx_strand_id
1 'polypeptide(L)'
;MVTTEGLHQWRTEETRRPARSRSAGMLVMVAVHAALALSLLLGQRFVPTSVDDAAPMMVQIVAQSLQETVRAAEKVRPAPEVSKVQVTQPVAEPVPEQAVSVPQQAAVPTPVASSKNSSAEPLPTTTQPRFDAAYLNNPTPIYPNLSRRLKEQGTALLRVHVNADGSVAQIELSRSSGYGRLDQAAIEAVRLWRFVPARRGDLQMAAWVVVPIDFSLTG
;
A
#
# COMPACT_ATOMS: atom_id res chain seq x y z
N MET A 1 29.87 65.63 85.83
CA MET A 1 29.91 66.55 84.68
C MET A 1 29.41 65.71 83.49
N VAL A 2 28.09 65.53 83.33
CA VAL A 2 27.14 66.35 82.52
C VAL A 2 27.53 66.30 81.03
N THR A 3 26.90 65.42 80.22
CA THR A 3 25.78 65.68 79.23
C THR A 3 26.32 66.38 77.96
N THR A 4 26.12 65.92 76.72
CA THR A 4 24.90 66.04 75.85
C THR A 4 25.14 65.28 74.52
N GLU A 5 24.19 64.46 74.04
CA GLU A 5 23.23 64.68 72.94
C GLU A 5 23.68 64.24 71.54
N GLY A 6 22.71 63.69 70.76
CA GLY A 6 22.81 63.63 69.30
C GLY A 6 22.16 62.41 68.64
N LEU A 7 20.85 62.48 68.39
CA LEU A 7 20.06 61.53 67.61
C LEU A 7 20.51 61.39 66.14
N HIS A 8 20.61 60.16 65.63
CA HIS A 8 20.36 59.81 64.21
C HIS A 8 19.88 58.34 64.15
N GLN A 9 18.59 58.04 64.29
CA GLN A 9 17.64 57.91 63.18
C GLN A 9 18.26 57.27 61.92
N TRP A 10 18.52 55.96 61.96
CA TRP A 10 18.53 55.13 60.75
C TRP A 10 17.46 54.05 60.88
N ARG A 11 16.32 54.32 60.25
CA ARG A 11 15.28 53.36 59.94
C ARG A 11 15.71 52.67 58.65
N THR A 12 16.28 51.46 58.73
CA THR A 12 16.46 50.61 57.55
C THR A 12 15.19 49.80 57.34
N GLU A 13 14.39 50.22 56.37
CA GLU A 13 13.36 49.41 55.73
C GLU A 13 14.04 48.29 54.94
N GLU A 14 14.39 47.18 55.61
CA GLU A 14 14.75 45.94 54.95
C GLU A 14 13.46 45.32 54.40
N THR A 15 13.19 45.57 53.12
CA THR A 15 12.10 44.95 52.38
C THR A 15 12.25 43.43 52.42
N ARG A 16 11.48 42.73 53.25
CA ARG A 16 11.28 41.27 53.14
C ARG A 16 10.64 40.97 51.79
N ARG A 17 11.44 40.63 50.79
CA ARG A 17 10.93 40.03 49.54
C ARG A 17 10.35 38.65 49.87
N PRO A 18 9.11 38.33 49.47
CA PRO A 18 8.50 37.04 49.77
C PRO A 18 9.19 35.94 48.96
N ALA A 19 9.56 34.86 49.66
CA ALA A 19 10.06 33.62 49.07
C ALA A 19 8.95 32.92 48.25
N ARG A 20 8.76 33.34 47.00
CA ARG A 20 8.08 32.58 45.94
C ARG A 20 9.18 31.99 45.04
N SER A 21 9.24 30.73 44.66
CA SER A 21 8.41 29.55 44.90
C SER A 21 9.11 28.39 44.18
N ARG A 22 9.87 27.56 44.89
CA ARG A 22 10.40 26.30 44.32
C ARG A 22 9.27 25.34 43.91
N SER A 23 8.11 25.46 44.57
CA SER A 23 6.89 24.72 44.29
C SER A 23 6.19 25.13 42.98
N ALA A 24 6.35 26.37 42.51
CA ALA A 24 5.70 26.80 41.27
C ALA A 24 6.30 26.12 40.03
N GLY A 25 7.63 25.91 40.00
CA GLY A 25 8.29 25.20 38.91
C GLY A 25 7.88 23.72 38.83
N MET A 26 7.71 23.07 39.98
CA MET A 26 7.34 21.66 40.06
C MET A 26 5.90 21.39 39.60
N LEU A 27 4.97 22.30 39.91
CA LEU A 27 3.58 22.19 39.45
C LEU A 27 3.44 22.32 37.93
N VAL A 28 4.22 23.21 37.30
CA VAL A 28 4.23 23.35 35.83
C VAL A 28 4.72 22.07 35.16
N MET A 29 5.79 21.46 35.69
CA MET A 29 6.33 20.22 35.13
C MET A 29 5.33 19.06 35.25
N VAL A 30 4.67 18.91 36.41
CA VAL A 30 3.64 17.88 36.60
C VAL A 30 2.46 18.10 35.64
N ALA A 31 2.03 19.34 35.44
CA ALA A 31 0.96 19.66 34.49
C ALA A 31 1.34 19.32 33.04
N VAL A 32 2.59 19.59 32.63
CA VAL A 32 3.09 19.22 31.29
C VAL A 32 3.10 17.71 31.09
N HIS A 33 3.58 16.94 32.07
CA HIS A 33 3.60 15.48 31.97
C HIS A 33 2.18 14.89 31.97
N ALA A 34 1.27 15.45 32.78
CA ALA A 34 -0.13 15.03 32.79
C ALA A 34 -0.82 15.30 31.43
N ALA A 35 -0.57 16.46 30.81
CA ALA A 35 -1.09 16.78 29.48
C ALA A 35 -0.51 15.86 28.40
N LEU A 36 0.78 15.52 28.48
CA LEU A 36 1.44 14.64 27.51
C LEU A 36 0.95 13.19 27.63
N ALA A 37 0.79 12.70 28.87
CA ALA A 37 0.21 11.38 29.13
C ALA A 37 -1.26 11.30 28.69
N LEU A 38 -2.05 12.35 28.95
CA LEU A 38 -3.44 12.43 28.52
C LEU A 38 -3.57 12.49 26.98
N SER A 39 -2.67 13.23 26.31
CA SER A 39 -2.62 13.30 24.84
C SER A 39 -2.29 11.94 24.22
N LEU A 40 -1.34 11.17 24.79
CA LEU A 40 -1.07 9.80 24.33
C LEU A 40 -2.25 8.85 24.59
N LEU A 41 -2.95 9.01 25.71
CA LEU A 41 -4.10 8.17 26.05
C LEU A 41 -5.30 8.42 25.12
N LEU A 42 -5.51 9.67 24.69
CA LEU A 42 -6.56 10.04 23.73
C LEU A 42 -6.16 9.78 22.26
N GLY A 43 -4.86 9.84 21.93
CA GLY A 43 -4.34 9.74 20.57
C GLY A 43 -4.35 8.34 19.94
N GLN A 44 -4.54 7.26 20.71
CA GLN A 44 -4.61 5.90 20.17
C GLN A 44 -5.93 5.57 19.43
N ARG A 45 -6.86 6.54 19.31
CA ARG A 45 -8.13 6.38 18.58
C ARG A 45 -8.06 6.82 17.11
N PHE A 46 -6.92 7.32 16.65
CA PHE A 46 -6.71 7.78 15.27
C PHE A 46 -5.56 7.02 14.61
N VAL A 47 -5.78 5.74 14.35
CA VAL A 47 -5.16 5.10 13.18
C VAL A 47 -6.16 5.35 12.05
N PRO A 48 -5.89 6.25 11.07
CA PRO A 48 -6.68 6.27 9.87
C PRO A 48 -6.45 4.92 9.17
N THR A 49 -7.39 3.99 9.37
CA THR A 49 -7.58 2.87 8.48
C THR A 49 -7.99 3.47 7.13
N SER A 50 -7.02 3.84 6.30
CA SER A 50 -7.27 4.08 4.89
C SER A 50 -7.45 2.72 4.22
N VAL A 51 -8.63 2.15 4.42
CA VAL A 51 -9.20 1.14 3.54
C VAL A 51 -10.63 1.58 3.27
N ASP A 52 -10.92 1.70 1.98
CA ASP A 52 -12.22 1.80 1.32
C ASP A 52 -12.76 3.18 0.89
N ASP A 53 -12.98 3.21 -0.43
CA ASP A 53 -13.88 4.04 -1.24
C ASP A 53 -13.35 5.33 -1.91
N ALA A 54 -12.75 5.16 -3.09
CA ALA A 54 -13.08 5.97 -4.25
C ALA A 54 -12.79 5.17 -5.55
N ALA A 55 -13.84 5.03 -6.36
CA ALA A 55 -14.00 4.30 -7.60
C ALA A 55 -12.80 4.22 -8.59
N PRO A 56 -12.76 3.17 -9.44
CA PRO A 56 -11.81 3.09 -10.55
C PRO A 56 -12.10 4.18 -11.60
N MET A 57 -11.36 5.30 -11.56
CA MET A 57 -11.20 6.19 -12.72
C MET A 57 -10.15 5.64 -13.71
N MET A 58 -10.23 4.35 -14.01
CA MET A 58 -9.50 3.73 -15.11
C MET A 58 -10.48 3.01 -16.04
N VAL A 59 -11.41 3.78 -16.59
CA VAL A 59 -11.90 3.54 -17.95
C VAL A 59 -11.50 4.79 -18.73
N GLN A 60 -11.16 4.63 -20.01
CA GLN A 60 -10.94 5.70 -20.99
C GLN A 60 -9.50 6.20 -21.26
N ILE A 61 -8.52 5.31 -21.46
CA ILE A 61 -7.36 5.65 -22.34
C ILE A 61 -7.22 4.70 -23.54
N VAL A 62 -7.87 3.53 -23.55
CA VAL A 62 -7.81 2.62 -24.71
C VAL A 62 -8.91 2.89 -25.77
N ALA A 63 -10.00 3.58 -25.42
CA ALA A 63 -11.13 3.80 -26.36
C ALA A 63 -11.03 5.07 -27.22
N GLN A 64 -10.14 6.03 -26.91
CA GLN A 64 -10.06 7.29 -27.67
C GLN A 64 -9.09 7.24 -28.87
N SER A 65 -8.14 6.30 -28.94
CA SER A 65 -7.17 6.24 -30.04
C SER A 65 -7.74 5.70 -31.36
N LEU A 66 -8.84 4.93 -31.32
CA LEU A 66 -9.48 4.41 -32.53
C LEU A 66 -10.40 5.44 -33.23
N GLN A 67 -10.89 6.45 -32.52
CA GLN A 67 -11.77 7.47 -33.11
C GLN A 67 -11.01 8.56 -33.90
N GLU A 68 -9.74 8.81 -33.57
CA GLU A 68 -8.93 9.79 -34.29
C GLU A 68 -8.49 9.28 -35.68
N THR A 69 -8.37 7.97 -35.86
CA THR A 69 -7.98 7.36 -37.16
C THR A 69 -9.13 7.34 -38.18
N VAL A 70 -10.40 7.30 -37.75
CA VAL A 70 -11.55 7.25 -38.67
C VAL A 70 -11.96 8.64 -39.15
N ARG A 71 -11.87 9.67 -38.30
CA ARG A 71 -12.30 11.03 -38.67
C ARG A 71 -11.39 11.70 -39.70
N ALA A 72 -10.12 11.33 -39.75
CA ALA A 72 -9.17 11.84 -40.75
C ALA A 72 -9.38 11.27 -42.16
N ALA A 73 -10.11 10.16 -42.31
CA ALA A 73 -10.31 9.49 -43.61
C ALA A 73 -11.55 9.98 -44.40
N GLU A 74 -12.42 10.79 -43.81
CA GLU A 74 -13.72 11.15 -44.43
C GLU A 74 -13.67 12.42 -45.30
N LYS A 75 -12.65 13.27 -45.18
CA LYS A 75 -12.63 14.57 -45.87
C LYS A 75 -12.02 14.59 -47.29
N VAL A 76 -11.84 13.45 -47.96
CA VAL A 76 -11.31 13.43 -49.33
C VAL A 76 -11.94 12.33 -50.19
N ARG A 77 -13.26 12.30 -50.39
CA ARG A 77 -13.87 11.63 -51.55
C ARG A 77 -15.15 12.36 -52.02
N PRO A 78 -15.19 12.88 -53.26
CA PRO A 78 -16.45 13.22 -53.91
C PRO A 78 -17.14 11.92 -54.39
N ALA A 79 -18.41 11.77 -54.05
CA ALA A 79 -19.27 10.68 -54.50
C ALA A 79 -19.75 10.92 -55.95
N PRO A 80 -19.82 9.87 -56.80
CA PRO A 80 -20.78 9.84 -57.89
C PRO A 80 -22.04 9.06 -57.48
N GLU A 81 -23.19 9.67 -57.77
CA GLU A 81 -24.54 9.14 -57.63
C GLU A 81 -24.81 7.86 -58.45
N VAL A 82 -25.43 6.88 -57.77
CA VAL A 82 -26.68 6.20 -58.14
C VAL A 82 -26.87 5.67 -59.57
N SER A 83 -26.97 4.34 -59.70
CA SER A 83 -27.94 3.74 -60.61
C SER A 83 -28.49 2.38 -60.13
N LYS A 84 -29.78 2.45 -59.79
CA LYS A 84 -30.86 1.45 -59.95
C LYS A 84 -30.95 0.26 -58.98
N VAL A 85 -31.84 0.49 -58.01
CA VAL A 85 -32.82 -0.42 -57.40
C VAL A 85 -33.36 -1.47 -58.37
N GLN A 86 -33.46 -2.73 -57.92
CA GLN A 86 -34.60 -3.60 -58.20
C GLN A 86 -34.80 -4.62 -57.06
N VAL A 87 -35.86 -4.38 -56.29
CA VAL A 87 -36.48 -5.28 -55.32
C VAL A 87 -37.47 -6.15 -56.09
N THR A 88 -37.40 -7.46 -55.94
CA THR A 88 -38.54 -8.37 -56.16
C THR A 88 -38.45 -9.57 -55.21
N GLN A 89 -39.13 -9.48 -54.07
CA GLN A 89 -39.96 -10.58 -53.55
C GLN A 89 -41.32 -10.47 -54.27
N PRO A 90 -42.12 -11.53 -54.49
CA PRO A 90 -42.59 -12.47 -53.45
C PRO A 90 -42.90 -13.91 -53.94
N VAL A 91 -43.09 -14.87 -53.03
CA VAL A 91 -44.25 -15.81 -53.00
C VAL A 91 -44.34 -16.39 -51.58
N ALA A 92 -45.50 -16.20 -50.97
CA ALA A 92 -45.93 -16.81 -49.72
C ALA A 92 -46.60 -18.16 -49.99
N GLU A 93 -46.58 -19.08 -49.02
CA GLU A 93 -47.79 -19.76 -48.55
C GLU A 93 -47.56 -20.32 -47.12
N PRO A 94 -48.64 -20.55 -46.35
CA PRO A 94 -48.71 -20.27 -44.92
C PRO A 94 -49.02 -21.54 -44.10
N VAL A 95 -49.38 -21.32 -42.83
CA VAL A 95 -50.20 -22.21 -41.97
C VAL A 95 -49.39 -23.26 -41.16
N PRO A 96 -49.70 -23.49 -39.87
CA PRO A 96 -50.29 -22.62 -38.84
C PRO A 96 -49.56 -22.68 -37.49
N GLU A 97 -49.76 -21.58 -36.76
CA GLU A 97 -49.74 -21.49 -35.31
C GLU A 97 -50.69 -22.54 -34.69
N GLN A 98 -50.14 -23.54 -34.00
CA GLN A 98 -50.87 -24.31 -33.00
C GLN A 98 -50.21 -24.10 -31.65
N ALA A 99 -50.87 -23.26 -30.86
CA ALA A 99 -50.75 -23.19 -29.43
C ALA A 99 -50.91 -24.58 -28.80
N VAL A 100 -49.97 -24.96 -27.94
CA VAL A 100 -50.30 -25.81 -26.79
C VAL A 100 -49.82 -25.09 -25.54
N SER A 101 -50.81 -24.51 -24.88
CA SER A 101 -50.76 -23.88 -23.57
C SER A 101 -50.59 -24.95 -22.48
N VAL A 102 -49.61 -24.73 -21.58
CA VAL A 102 -49.55 -24.95 -20.09
C VAL A 102 -50.08 -26.28 -19.48
N PRO A 103 -49.49 -26.82 -18.36
CA PRO A 103 -49.33 -26.10 -17.10
C PRO A 103 -48.06 -26.36 -16.26
N GLN A 104 -47.73 -25.31 -15.51
CA GLN A 104 -46.88 -25.23 -14.33
C GLN A 104 -47.22 -26.28 -13.27
N GLN A 105 -46.21 -27.04 -12.82
CA GLN A 105 -46.28 -27.78 -11.56
C GLN A 105 -45.08 -27.40 -10.67
N ALA A 106 -45.42 -26.84 -9.51
CA ALA A 106 -44.53 -26.44 -8.45
C ALA A 106 -43.90 -27.66 -7.75
N ALA A 107 -42.62 -27.58 -7.41
CA ALA A 107 -42.08 -28.15 -6.18
C ALA A 107 -40.70 -27.54 -5.90
N VAL A 108 -40.63 -26.62 -4.93
CA VAL A 108 -39.42 -26.40 -4.15
C VAL A 108 -39.30 -27.54 -3.13
N PRO A 109 -38.12 -28.14 -2.99
CA PRO A 109 -37.64 -28.43 -1.65
C PRO A 109 -36.17 -28.04 -1.45
N THR A 110 -35.92 -27.06 -0.59
CA THR A 110 -34.72 -27.02 0.27
C THR A 110 -34.98 -27.89 1.51
N PRO A 111 -33.99 -28.28 2.34
CA PRO A 111 -32.56 -28.54 2.12
C PRO A 111 -32.16 -29.95 2.66
N VAL A 112 -31.12 -30.60 2.11
CA VAL A 112 -30.45 -31.72 2.80
C VAL A 112 -29.05 -31.31 3.19
N ALA A 113 -28.88 -31.11 4.50
CA ALA A 113 -27.60 -31.07 5.18
C ALA A 113 -26.80 -32.34 4.82
N SER A 114 -25.68 -32.17 4.12
CA SER A 114 -24.66 -33.22 4.02
C SER A 114 -23.55 -32.88 5.00
N SER A 115 -23.72 -33.36 6.24
CA SER A 115 -22.59 -33.67 7.09
C SER A 115 -21.95 -34.94 6.55
N LYS A 116 -20.75 -34.83 5.99
CA LYS A 116 -19.81 -35.95 5.90
C LYS A 116 -18.45 -35.42 6.34
N ASN A 117 -17.98 -35.95 7.47
CA ASN A 117 -16.57 -36.02 7.83
C ASN A 117 -15.71 -36.22 6.59
N SER A 118 -14.99 -35.18 6.18
CA SER A 118 -13.79 -35.37 5.38
C SER A 118 -12.65 -35.36 6.38
N SER A 119 -12.09 -36.55 6.60
CA SER A 119 -10.82 -36.76 7.26
C SER A 119 -9.82 -35.75 6.71
N ALA A 120 -9.32 -34.84 7.55
CA ALA A 120 -8.28 -33.89 7.16
C ALA A 120 -7.00 -34.68 6.88
N GLU A 121 -6.79 -34.98 5.60
CA GLU A 121 -5.49 -35.41 5.06
C GLU A 121 -4.45 -34.33 5.42
N PRO A 122 -3.25 -34.70 5.91
CA PRO A 122 -2.24 -33.71 6.26
C PRO A 122 -1.86 -32.91 5.01
N LEU A 123 -2.23 -31.63 5.01
CA LEU A 123 -1.93 -30.69 3.93
C LEU A 123 -0.41 -30.70 3.66
N PRO A 124 0.03 -30.77 2.39
CA PRO A 124 1.45 -30.73 2.06
C PRO A 124 2.05 -29.39 2.52
N THR A 125 3.09 -29.45 3.35
CA THR A 125 3.81 -28.28 3.85
C THR A 125 4.40 -27.50 2.67
N THR A 126 3.88 -26.31 2.41
CA THR A 126 4.41 -25.40 1.39
C THR A 126 5.43 -24.48 2.06
N THR A 127 6.69 -24.52 1.61
CA THR A 127 7.77 -23.66 2.10
C THR A 127 7.89 -22.44 1.19
N GLN A 128 7.85 -21.24 1.77
CA GLN A 128 7.98 -19.97 1.04
C GLN A 128 9.42 -19.74 0.55
N PRO A 129 9.63 -18.92 -0.50
CA PRO A 129 10.96 -18.55 -0.94
C PRO A 129 11.71 -17.78 0.15
N ARG A 130 13.02 -17.97 0.22
CA ARG A 130 13.88 -17.30 1.22
C ARG A 130 15.07 -16.65 0.56
N PHE A 131 15.47 -15.51 1.12
CA PHE A 131 16.66 -14.75 0.74
C PHE A 131 17.70 -14.69 1.86
N ASP A 132 17.29 -14.96 3.11
CA ASP A 132 18.14 -14.96 4.32
C ASP A 132 19.12 -16.13 4.39
N ALA A 133 19.14 -16.98 3.37
CA ALA A 133 20.16 -18.00 3.29
C ALA A 133 21.49 -17.27 3.05
N ALA A 134 22.26 -17.10 4.14
CA ALA A 134 23.66 -16.69 4.17
C ALA A 134 24.57 -17.45 3.16
N TYR A 135 24.02 -18.48 2.51
CA TYR A 135 24.65 -19.33 1.50
C TYR A 135 24.60 -18.79 0.06
N LEU A 136 23.76 -17.79 -0.27
CA LEU A 136 23.58 -17.38 -1.67
C LEU A 136 24.58 -16.33 -2.18
N ASN A 137 25.50 -15.84 -1.33
CA ASN A 137 26.52 -14.84 -1.70
C ASN A 137 25.95 -13.69 -2.53
N ASN A 138 24.75 -13.22 -2.15
CA ASN A 138 24.09 -12.15 -2.86
C ASN A 138 24.85 -10.83 -2.63
N PRO A 139 25.16 -10.07 -3.70
CA PRO A 139 25.90 -8.82 -3.57
C PRO A 139 25.10 -7.81 -2.76
N THR A 140 25.76 -7.11 -1.84
CA THR A 140 25.11 -6.07 -1.05
C THR A 140 24.65 -4.91 -1.94
N PRO A 141 23.50 -4.28 -1.64
CA PRO A 141 23.04 -3.13 -2.39
C PRO A 141 24.03 -1.98 -2.33
N ILE A 142 24.37 -1.42 -3.50
CA ILE A 142 25.29 -0.30 -3.57
C ILE A 142 24.56 0.95 -3.06
N TYR A 143 25.10 1.55 -2.00
CA TYR A 143 24.60 2.81 -1.50
C TYR A 143 25.02 3.95 -2.44
N PRO A 144 24.09 4.65 -3.14
CA PRO A 144 24.49 5.63 -4.13
C PRO A 144 25.17 6.85 -3.50
N ASN A 145 26.23 7.33 -4.13
CA ASN A 145 27.13 8.35 -3.57
C ASN A 145 26.43 9.64 -3.13
N LEU A 146 25.42 10.09 -3.88
CA LEU A 146 24.65 11.29 -3.52
C LEU A 146 23.84 11.08 -2.22
N SER A 147 23.38 9.86 -1.92
CA SER A 147 22.55 9.57 -0.72
C SER A 147 23.44 9.59 0.48
N ARG A 148 24.68 9.10 0.31
CA ARG A 148 25.68 9.13 1.37
C ARG A 148 26.01 10.57 1.74
N ARG A 149 26.17 11.44 0.73
CA ARG A 149 26.42 12.87 0.93
C ARG A 149 25.22 13.60 1.57
N LEU A 150 24.00 13.27 1.14
CA LEU A 150 22.75 13.85 1.65
C LEU A 150 22.24 13.19 2.94
N LYS A 151 22.94 12.15 3.43
CA LYS A 151 22.58 11.36 4.62
C LYS A 151 21.18 10.72 4.57
N GLU A 152 20.72 10.36 3.38
CA GLU A 152 19.40 9.74 3.18
C GLU A 152 19.41 8.28 3.62
N GLN A 153 18.54 7.88 4.53
CA GLN A 153 18.45 6.51 5.05
C GLN A 153 17.01 6.03 5.03
N GLY A 154 16.81 4.72 4.96
CA GLY A 154 15.48 4.12 4.97
C GLY A 154 15.48 2.68 4.46
N THR A 155 14.31 2.06 4.50
CA THR A 155 14.13 0.66 4.11
C THR A 155 13.18 0.57 2.93
N ALA A 156 13.64 0.01 1.81
CA ALA A 156 12.77 -0.31 0.67
C ALA A 156 12.21 -1.73 0.82
N LEU A 157 10.89 -1.91 0.68
CA LEU A 157 10.27 -3.25 0.64
C LEU A 157 9.97 -3.62 -0.80
N LEU A 158 10.62 -4.68 -1.28
CA LEU A 158 10.45 -5.21 -2.63
C LEU A 158 9.67 -6.51 -2.58
N ARG A 159 8.66 -6.65 -3.44
CA ARG A 159 7.98 -7.92 -3.69
C ARG A 159 8.64 -8.55 -4.90
N VAL A 160 9.18 -9.76 -4.75
CA VAL A 160 9.99 -10.43 -5.76
C VAL A 160 9.32 -11.73 -6.16
N HIS A 161 9.06 -11.92 -7.45
CA HIS A 161 8.61 -13.20 -7.98
C HIS A 161 9.82 -14.04 -8.31
N VAL A 162 9.96 -15.15 -7.59
CA VAL A 162 11.08 -16.09 -7.73
C VAL A 162 10.58 -17.27 -8.54
N ASN A 163 11.31 -17.65 -9.59
CA ASN A 163 11.06 -18.84 -10.40
C ASN A 163 11.45 -20.12 -9.67
N ALA A 164 11.01 -21.28 -10.19
CA ALA A 164 11.36 -22.59 -9.62
C ALA A 164 12.87 -22.88 -9.64
N ASP A 165 13.67 -22.19 -10.46
CA ASP A 165 15.13 -22.29 -10.52
C ASP A 165 15.86 -21.33 -9.55
N GLY A 166 15.11 -20.53 -8.77
CA GLY A 166 15.66 -19.52 -7.86
C GLY A 166 16.05 -18.20 -8.53
N SER A 167 15.75 -18.03 -9.81
CA SER A 167 15.94 -16.75 -10.52
C SER A 167 14.83 -15.74 -10.23
N VAL A 168 15.15 -14.45 -10.36
CA VAL A 168 14.16 -13.37 -10.25
C VAL A 168 13.43 -13.23 -11.59
N ALA A 169 12.10 -13.35 -11.55
CA ALA A 169 11.23 -13.14 -12.69
C ALA A 169 10.67 -11.70 -12.75
N GLN A 170 10.25 -11.17 -11.60
CA GLN A 170 9.60 -9.87 -11.49
C GLN A 170 9.92 -9.22 -10.15
N ILE A 171 10.02 -7.90 -10.13
CA ILE A 171 10.23 -7.09 -8.93
C ILE A 171 9.20 -5.97 -8.91
N GLU A 172 8.53 -5.80 -7.78
CA GLU A 172 7.60 -4.72 -7.52
C GLU A 172 8.02 -3.95 -6.27
N LEU A 173 7.99 -2.62 -6.33
CA LEU A 173 8.21 -1.78 -5.16
C LEU A 173 6.93 -1.76 -4.33
N SER A 174 6.93 -2.47 -3.20
CA SER A 174 5.79 -2.52 -2.28
C SER A 174 5.79 -1.33 -1.32
N ARG A 175 6.97 -0.89 -0.86
CA ARG A 175 7.13 0.32 -0.04
C ARG A 175 8.45 1.01 -0.38
N SER A 176 8.38 2.30 -0.65
CA SER A 176 9.56 3.16 -0.83
C SER A 176 10.31 3.35 0.49
N SER A 177 11.63 3.46 0.39
CA SER A 177 12.54 3.92 1.46
C SER A 177 12.34 5.38 1.84
N GLY A 178 11.54 6.13 1.08
CA GLY A 178 11.41 7.58 1.15
C GLY A 178 12.31 8.33 0.16
N TYR A 179 13.23 7.64 -0.52
CA TYR A 179 14.15 8.22 -1.48
C TYR A 179 14.25 7.34 -2.73
N GLY A 180 13.76 7.83 -3.88
CA GLY A 180 13.69 7.02 -5.12
C GLY A 180 15.04 6.49 -5.61
N ARG A 181 16.13 7.14 -5.23
CA ARG A 181 17.51 6.73 -5.50
C ARG A 181 17.99 5.55 -4.66
N LEU A 182 17.51 5.43 -3.42
CA LEU A 182 17.71 4.22 -2.62
C LEU A 182 16.81 3.09 -3.14
N ASP A 183 15.57 3.41 -3.54
CA ASP A 183 14.65 2.42 -4.12
C ASP A 183 15.21 1.80 -5.42
N GLN A 184 15.74 2.64 -6.32
CA GLN A 184 16.37 2.15 -7.53
C GLN A 184 17.59 1.27 -7.21
N ALA A 185 18.43 1.67 -6.26
CA ALA A 185 19.57 0.87 -5.85
C ALA A 185 19.16 -0.49 -5.25
N ALA A 186 18.07 -0.54 -4.48
CA ALA A 186 17.50 -1.78 -3.99
C ALA A 186 17.03 -2.69 -5.13
N ILE A 187 16.31 -2.14 -6.12
CA ILE A 187 15.83 -2.89 -7.28
C ILE A 187 17.00 -3.46 -8.07
N GLU A 188 18.01 -2.65 -8.38
CA GLU A 188 19.18 -3.12 -9.15
C GLU A 188 19.96 -4.21 -8.41
N ALA A 189 20.10 -4.10 -7.09
CA ALA A 189 20.75 -5.13 -6.29
C ALA A 189 19.98 -6.46 -6.36
N VAL A 190 18.66 -6.42 -6.09
CA VAL A 190 17.82 -7.62 -6.04
C VAL A 190 17.72 -8.31 -7.40
N ARG A 191 17.80 -7.59 -8.52
CA ARG A 191 17.86 -8.20 -9.87
C ARG A 191 18.99 -9.21 -10.02
N LEU A 192 20.13 -8.95 -9.37
CA LEU A 192 21.33 -9.78 -9.44
C LEU A 192 21.32 -10.93 -8.43
N TRP A 193 20.37 -10.92 -7.50
CA TRP A 193 20.29 -11.93 -6.45
C TRP A 193 19.79 -13.26 -7.00
N ARG A 194 20.16 -14.32 -6.29
CA ARG A 194 19.54 -15.63 -6.36
C ARG A 194 18.68 -15.82 -5.11
N PHE A 195 17.70 -16.70 -5.22
CA PHE A 195 16.77 -17.03 -4.14
C PHE A 195 16.65 -18.54 -4.01
N VAL A 196 16.29 -19.01 -2.80
CA VAL A 196 15.81 -20.38 -2.63
C VAL A 196 14.34 -20.41 -3.06
N PRO A 197 13.97 -21.21 -4.08
CA PRO A 197 12.60 -21.26 -4.57
C PRO A 197 11.66 -21.84 -3.52
N ALA A 198 10.37 -21.54 -3.66
CA ALA A 198 9.34 -22.20 -2.84
C ALA A 198 9.28 -23.69 -3.16
N ARG A 199 8.83 -24.49 -2.19
CA ARG A 199 8.65 -25.93 -2.36
C ARG A 199 7.26 -26.37 -1.91
N ARG A 200 6.66 -27.33 -2.62
CA ARG A 200 5.50 -28.10 -2.18
C ARG A 200 5.89 -29.57 -2.22
N GLY A 201 6.14 -30.16 -1.05
CA GLY A 201 6.88 -31.42 -0.98
C GLY A 201 8.28 -31.26 -1.59
N ASP A 202 8.65 -32.16 -2.49
CA ASP A 202 9.95 -32.14 -3.17
C ASP A 202 9.98 -31.27 -4.45
N LEU A 203 8.83 -30.73 -4.86
CA LEU A 203 8.71 -29.94 -6.08
C LEU A 203 9.02 -28.46 -5.81
N GLN A 204 10.00 -27.92 -6.53
CA GLN A 204 10.31 -26.49 -6.54
C GLN A 204 9.31 -25.74 -7.42
N MET A 205 8.84 -24.58 -6.95
CA MET A 205 7.83 -23.79 -7.63
C MET A 205 8.10 -22.30 -7.53
N ALA A 206 7.54 -21.57 -8.50
CA ALA A 206 7.59 -20.13 -8.51
C ALA A 206 6.65 -19.55 -7.42
N ALA A 207 7.11 -18.53 -6.72
CA ALA A 207 6.33 -17.84 -5.69
C ALA A 207 6.86 -16.44 -5.41
N TRP A 208 6.00 -15.63 -4.78
CA TRP A 208 6.34 -14.29 -4.33
C TRP A 208 7.00 -14.31 -2.94
N VAL A 209 7.97 -13.42 -2.74
CA VAL A 209 8.60 -13.14 -1.44
C VAL A 209 8.73 -11.62 -1.24
N VAL A 210 8.67 -11.16 0.00
CA VAL A 210 8.94 -9.75 0.35
C VAL A 210 10.35 -9.64 0.92
N VAL A 211 11.14 -8.73 0.34
CA VAL A 211 12.55 -8.50 0.68
C VAL A 211 12.70 -7.07 1.22
N PRO A 212 13.02 -6.90 2.50
CA PRO A 212 13.42 -5.60 3.04
C PRO A 212 14.89 -5.31 2.71
N ILE A 213 15.14 -4.14 2.11
CA ILE A 213 16.48 -3.62 1.84
C ILE A 213 16.73 -2.41 2.72
N ASP A 214 17.61 -2.56 3.72
CA ASP A 214 17.99 -1.49 4.63
C ASP A 214 19.15 -0.66 4.08
N PHE A 215 19.01 0.66 4.10
CA PHE A 215 20.08 1.61 3.84
C PHE A 215 20.34 2.44 5.10
N SER A 216 21.39 2.07 5.82
CA SER A 216 21.90 2.77 6.99
C SER A 216 23.36 3.19 6.79
N LEU A 217 23.75 4.30 7.42
CA LEU A 217 25.11 4.86 7.35
C LEU A 217 25.99 4.46 8.54
N THR A 218 25.38 3.84 9.55
CA THR A 218 25.99 3.41 10.82
C THR A 218 25.97 1.89 10.96
N GLY A 219 26.17 1.18 9.84
CA GLY A 219 26.25 -0.29 9.82
C GLY A 219 27.33 -0.85 10.74
#